data_AF-A0A1S1JVE3-F1
#
_entry.id   AF-A0A1S1JVE3-F1
#
_cell.length_a   1.000
_cell.length_b   1.000
_cell.length_c   1.000
_cell.angle_alpha   90.00
_cell.angle_beta   90.00
_cell.angle_gamma   90.00
#
_symmetry.space_group_name_H-M   'P 1'
#
loop_
_entity.id
_entity.type
_entity.pdbx_description
1 polymer ?
#
loop_
_entity_poly.entity_id
_entity_poly.type
_entity_poly.pdbx_seq_one_letter_code
_entity_poly.pdbx_strand_id
1 'polypeptide(L)' 'MVWELTTADPSAGEPVVTRHATYDEVFDHIRATYDPGGYYADEGSGSLQNYLHGEGYEFDYRELDT' A
#
# COMPACT_ATOMS: atom_id res chain seq x y z
N MET A 1 12.44 8.54 -10.82
CA MET A 1 11.51 9.18 -9.89
C MET A 1 11.24 8.17 -8.79
N VAL A 2 11.27 8.57 -7.52
CA VAL A 2 11.07 7.68 -6.38
C VAL A 2 9.68 7.92 -5.81
N TRP A 3 9.07 6.91 -5.19
CA TRP A 3 7.74 6.99 -4.61
C TRP A 3 7.79 6.73 -3.11
N GLU A 4 6.96 7.45 -2.36
CA GLU A 4 6.73 7.26 -0.94
C GLU A 4 5.32 6.71 -0.73
N LEU A 5 5.22 5.71 0.15
CA LEU A 5 3.97 5.15 0.64
C LEU A 5 3.90 5.36 2.15
N THR A 6 2.85 6.03 2.62
CA THR A 6 2.48 6.04 4.05
C THR A 6 1.24 5.17 4.25
N THR A 7 1.28 4.28 5.24
CA THR A 7 0.13 3.46 5.64
C THR A 7 -0.20 3.68 7.11
N ALA A 8 -1.45 4.01 7.41
CA ALA A 8 -1.98 4.00 8.77
C ALA A 8 -2.80 2.72 8.99
N ASP A 9 -2.26 1.81 9.80
CA ASP A 9 -2.97 0.62 10.27
C ASP A 9 -3.64 0.96 11.61
N PRO A 10 -4.96 0.77 11.77
CA PRO A 10 -5.67 1.07 13.02
C PRO A 10 -5.17 0.24 14.23
N SER A 11 -4.46 -0.86 13.97
CA SER A 11 -3.85 -1.74 14.97
C SER A 11 -2.40 -1.36 15.32
N ALA A 12 -1.75 -0.55 14.48
CA ALA A 12 -0.39 -0.08 14.72
C ALA A 12 -0.40 1.24 15.51
N GLY A 13 0.58 1.42 16.39
CA GLY A 13 0.68 2.64 17.21
C GLY A 13 1.11 3.89 16.43
N GLU A 14 1.81 3.72 15.30
CA GLU A 14 2.29 4.80 14.44
C GLU A 14 2.19 4.39 12.95
N PRO A 15 1.97 5.35 12.03
CA PRO A 15 1.92 5.07 10.59
C PRO A 15 3.28 4.63 10.05
N VAL A 16 3.28 3.67 9.14
CA VAL A 16 4.49 3.11 8.51
C VAL A 16 4.76 3.83 7.20
N VAL A 17 6.03 4.20 6.96
CA VAL A 17 6.47 4.87 5.72
C VAL A 17 7.51 4.01 4.99
N THR A 18 7.31 3.80 3.69
CA THR A 18 8.26 3.08 2.82
C THR A 18 8.56 3.85 1.54
N ARG A 19 9.70 3.57 0.91
CA ARG A 19 10.14 4.22 -0.33
C ARG A 19 10.47 3.19 -1.39
N HIS A 20 10.03 3.45 -2.62
CA HIS A 20 10.08 2.54 -3.75
C HIS A 20 10.59 3.25 -5.00
N ALA A 21 11.29 2.55 -5.88
CA ALA A 21 11.87 3.15 -7.08
C ALA A 21 10.81 3.42 -8.16
N THR A 22 9.64 2.77 -8.08
CA THR A 22 8.55 2.96 -9.04
C THR A 22 7.19 2.86 -8.33
N TYR A 23 6.14 3.34 -9.01
CA TYR A 23 4.76 3.21 -8.53
C TYR A 23 4.28 1.75 -8.51
N ASP A 24 4.75 0.93 -9.46
CA ASP A 24 4.43 -0.51 -9.49
C ASP A 24 5.02 -1.24 -8.28
N GLU A 25 6.25 -0.90 -7.87
CA GLU A 25 6.88 -1.46 -6.66
C GLU A 25 6.11 -1.09 -5.38
N VAL A 26 5.46 0.07 -5.33
CA VAL A 26 4.56 0.43 -4.22
C VAL A 26 3.40 -0.56 -4.14
N PHE A 27 2.80 -0.90 -5.28
CA PHE A 27 1.70 -1.86 -5.33
C PHE A 27 2.12 -3.28 -4.99
N ASP A 28 3.28 -3.71 -5.47
CA ASP A 28 3.84 -5.01 -5.13
C ASP A 28 4.10 -5.12 -3.63
N HIS A 29 4.58 -4.05 -3.00
CA HIS A 29 4.74 -3.99 -1.54
C HIS A 29 3.40 -4.14 -0.80
N ILE A 30 2.36 -3.43 -1.21
CA ILE A 30 1.03 -3.52 -0.59
C ILE A 30 0.49 -4.94 -0.69
N ARG A 31 0.58 -5.57 -1.87
CA ARG A 31 0.14 -6.96 -2.06
C ARG A 31 0.94 -7.93 -1.20
N ALA A 32 2.26 -7.82 -1.18
CA ALA A 32 3.10 -8.70 -0.37
C ALA A 32 2.83 -8.57 1.14
N THR A 33 2.44 -7.38 1.60
CA THR A 33 2.24 -7.09 3.02
C THR A 33 0.84 -7.46 3.50
N TYR A 34 -0.20 -7.09 2.74
CA TYR A 34 -1.60 -7.20 3.18
C TYR A 34 -2.38 -8.30 2.47
N ASP A 35 -1.85 -8.87 1.38
CA ASP A 35 -2.42 -10.02 0.68
C ASP A 35 -1.34 -11.06 0.31
N PRO A 36 -0.57 -11.60 1.29
CA PRO A 36 0.47 -12.59 1.00
C PRO A 36 -0.06 -13.90 0.41
N GLY A 37 -1.37 -14.16 0.56
CA GLY A 37 -2.06 -15.31 -0.03
C GLY A 37 -2.44 -15.12 -1.50
N GLY A 38 -2.37 -13.89 -2.02
CA GLY A 38 -2.73 -13.56 -3.40
C GLY A 38 -4.23 -13.68 -3.69
N TYR A 39 -5.09 -13.48 -2.69
CA TYR A 39 -6.55 -13.53 -2.88
C TYR A 39 -7.06 -12.43 -3.82
N TYR A 40 -6.33 -11.33 -3.94
CA TYR A 40 -6.61 -10.18 -4.79
C TYR A 40 -5.61 -10.06 -5.96
N ALA A 41 -4.85 -11.11 -6.26
CA ALA A 41 -3.82 -11.08 -7.31
C ALA A 41 -4.41 -10.80 -8.70
N ASP A 42 -5.57 -11.39 -9.00
CA ASP A 42 -6.31 -11.20 -10.25
C ASP A 42 -7.35 -10.06 -10.17
N GLU A 43 -7.52 -9.48 -8.98
CA GLU A 43 -8.36 -8.32 -8.81
C GLU A 43 -7.58 -7.03 -9.12
N GLY A 44 -8.29 -6.03 -9.64
CA GLY A 44 -7.69 -4.72 -9.90
C GLY A 44 -7.05 -4.14 -8.64
N SER A 45 -6.03 -3.30 -8.80
CA SER A 45 -5.23 -2.74 -7.70
C SER A 45 -6.05 -1.91 -6.67
N GLY A 46 -7.28 -1.53 -7.02
CA GLY A 46 -8.22 -0.86 -6.13
C GLY A 46 -9.03 -1.78 -5.22
N SER A 47 -9.23 -3.07 -5.56
CA SER A 47 -10.09 -3.96 -4.77
C SER A 47 -9.54 -4.22 -3.38
N LEU A 48 -8.26 -4.56 -3.29
CA LEU A 48 -7.56 -4.79 -2.02
C LEU A 48 -7.60 -3.54 -1.14
N GLN A 49 -7.29 -2.38 -1.70
CA GLN A 49 -7.30 -1.13 -0.95
C GLN A 49 -8.70 -0.72 -0.49
N ASN A 50 -9.74 -0.96 -1.29
CA ASN A 50 -11.12 -0.70 -0.88
C ASN A 50 -11.53 -1.58 0.29
N TYR A 51 -11.13 -2.86 0.27
CA TYR A 51 -11.34 -3.76 1.40
C TYR A 51 -10.62 -3.26 2.66
N LEU A 52 -9.32 -2.98 2.55
CA LEU A 52 -8.51 -2.48 3.67
C LEU A 52 -9.02 -1.14 4.21
N HIS A 53 -9.53 -0.26 3.36
CA HIS A 53 -10.16 0.98 3.77
C HIS A 53 -11.44 0.73 4.60
N GLY A 54 -12.24 -0.28 4.24
CA GLY A 54 -13.39 -0.72 5.03
C GLY A 54 -12.99 -1.25 6.42
N GLU A 55 -11.80 -1.84 6.53
CA GLU A 55 -11.19 -2.28 7.81
C GLU A 55 -10.50 -1.15 8.58
N GLY A 56 -10.50 0.08 8.06
CA GLY A 56 -9.98 1.28 8.73
C GLY A 56 -8.53 1.64 8.38
N TYR A 57 -7.93 1.00 7.36
CA TYR A 57 -6.61 1.38 6.86
C TYR A 57 -6.67 2.63 5.98
N GLU A 58 -5.62 3.44 6.03
CA GLU A 58 -5.43 4.58 5.14
C GLU A 58 -4.09 4.49 4.41
N PHE A 59 -4.10 4.81 3.11
CA PHE A 59 -2.92 4.79 2.24
C PHE A 59 -2.73 6.16 1.60
N ASP A 60 -1.51 6.68 1.63
CA ASP A 60 -1.12 7.93 0.98
C ASP A 60 0.11 7.73 0.10
N TYR A 61 0.04 8.23 -1.13
CA TYR A 61 1.03 8.01 -2.20
C TYR A 61 1.60 9.34 -2.66
N ARG A 62 2.93 9.45 -2.70
CA ARG A 62 3.60 10.68 -3.15
C ARG A 62 4.77 10.37 -4.06
N GLU A 63 4.83 11.09 -5.18
CA GLU A 63 6.03 11.14 -5.99
C GLU A 63 7.07 12.04 -5.30
N LEU A 64 8.31 11.58 -5.26
CA LEU A 64 9.43 12.32 -4.72
C LEU A 64 10.35 12.72 -5.87
N ASP A 65 10.58 14.03 -6.00
CA ASP A 65 11.71 14.56 -6.74
C ASP A 65 13.00 14.10 -6.04
N THR A 66 13.84 13.39 -6.79
CA THR A 66 15.12 12.85 -6.32
C THR A 66 16.20 13.91 -6.23
#